data_AF-A0A816FY00-F1
#
_entry.id   AF-A0A816FY00-F1
#
_cell.length_a   1.000
_cell.length_b   1.000
_cell.length_c   1.000
_cell.angle_alpha   90.00
_cell.angle_beta   90.00
_cell.angle_gamma   90.00
#
_symmetry.space_group_name_H-M   'P 1'
#
loop_
_entity.id
_entity.type
_entity.pdbx_description
1 polymer ?
#
loop_
_entity_poly.entity_id
_entity_poly.type
_entity_poly.pdbx_seq_one_letter_code
_entity_poly.pdbx_strand_id
1 'polypeptide(L)'
;DRNTFQRFDRFNANYNPVGKMMLREIFMKTDNYIDGLFFAELLQEVIADLEASKYQHAELRLSIQGKSIDEWEKLATWFLKNKMHSTNVSYMIQIPRIYNVHHANGKLKNFQELLTNLFQPLFDATINPESQPDLFRFMLLFTGFDSVDDESKPEKLLIENNMVCPDQWDTNENPPYAYYLFYMYANILTLNQLRRSRGLNTYQFRPHCGEAGDVSHLTAAYMFAENISHGLVLRQ
;
A
#
# COMPACT_ATOMS: atom_id res chain seq x y z
N ASP A 1 4.15 -5.76 -21.78
CA ASP A 1 3.31 -4.74 -22.44
C ASP A 1 3.32 -3.44 -21.66
N ARG A 2 3.46 -2.30 -22.32
CA ARG A 2 3.58 -0.96 -21.69
C ARG A 2 2.25 -0.39 -21.15
N ASN A 3 1.13 -1.08 -21.38
CA ASN A 3 -0.22 -0.59 -21.07
C ASN A 3 -0.95 -1.42 -20.00
N THR A 4 -0.25 -2.35 -19.33
CA THR A 4 -0.83 -3.20 -18.28
C THR A 4 -1.08 -2.44 -16.97
N PHE A 5 -0.31 -1.38 -16.73
CA PHE A 5 -0.39 -0.54 -15.53
C PHE A 5 -1.41 0.61 -15.64
N GLN A 6 -1.77 1.00 -16.87
CA GLN A 6 -2.65 2.14 -17.17
C GLN A 6 -4.11 1.99 -16.70
N ARG A 7 -4.51 0.82 -16.22
CA ARG A 7 -5.92 0.47 -15.96
C ARG A 7 -6.01 -0.65 -14.92
N PHE A 8 -6.45 -0.34 -13.69
CA PHE A 8 -6.50 -1.29 -12.58
C PHE A 8 -7.51 -2.43 -12.82
N ASP A 9 -8.55 -2.19 -13.62
CA ASP A 9 -9.46 -3.17 -14.22
C ASP A 9 -8.74 -4.11 -15.20
N ARG A 10 -7.82 -3.59 -16.03
CA ARG A 10 -6.93 -4.42 -16.87
C ARG A 10 -5.84 -5.12 -16.07
N PHE A 11 -5.32 -4.54 -14.99
CA PHE A 11 -4.42 -5.25 -14.06
C PHE A 11 -5.13 -6.45 -13.45
N ASN A 12 -6.35 -6.24 -12.94
CA ASN A 12 -7.21 -7.33 -12.44
C ASN A 12 -7.56 -8.37 -13.52
N ALA A 13 -7.67 -7.97 -14.79
CA ALA A 13 -7.96 -8.87 -15.92
C ALA A 13 -6.71 -9.55 -16.53
N ASN A 14 -5.53 -8.93 -16.50
CA ASN A 14 -4.28 -9.46 -17.05
C ASN A 14 -3.60 -10.45 -16.11
N TYR A 15 -3.79 -10.31 -14.79
CA TYR A 15 -3.45 -11.33 -13.79
C TYR A 15 -4.57 -12.34 -13.56
N ASN A 16 -5.49 -12.41 -14.51
CA ASN A 16 -6.54 -13.40 -14.57
C ASN A 16 -6.28 -14.30 -15.78
N PRO A 17 -5.31 -15.25 -15.69
CA PRO A 17 -4.78 -15.98 -16.84
C PRO A 17 -5.84 -16.78 -17.65
N VAL A 18 -7.07 -16.89 -17.14
CA VAL A 18 -8.19 -17.60 -17.78
C VAL A 18 -9.55 -16.87 -17.58
N GLY A 19 -9.58 -15.60 -17.16
CA GLY A 19 -10.84 -14.90 -16.86
C GLY A 19 -11.58 -15.38 -15.59
N LYS A 20 -11.01 -16.30 -14.82
CA LYS A 20 -11.49 -16.74 -13.50
C LYS A 20 -10.77 -16.05 -12.33
N MET A 21 -11.47 -15.15 -11.62
CA MET A 21 -10.98 -14.48 -10.40
C MET A 21 -10.37 -15.43 -9.35
N MET A 22 -10.85 -16.68 -9.33
CA MET A 22 -10.38 -17.75 -8.47
C MET A 22 -8.88 -18.07 -8.62
N LEU A 23 -8.31 -18.02 -9.84
CA LEU A 23 -6.90 -18.33 -10.03
C LEU A 23 -5.99 -17.26 -9.42
N ARG A 24 -6.37 -15.99 -9.59
CA ARG A 24 -5.66 -14.88 -8.95
C ARG A 24 -5.69 -14.99 -7.43
N GLU A 25 -6.84 -15.39 -6.89
CA GLU A 25 -6.97 -15.60 -5.44
C GLU A 25 -6.10 -16.73 -4.92
N ILE A 26 -5.98 -17.82 -5.68
CA ILE A 26 -5.15 -18.98 -5.31
C ILE A 26 -3.65 -18.68 -5.44
N PHE A 27 -3.24 -18.06 -6.55
CA PHE A 27 -1.81 -17.94 -6.90
C PHE A 27 -1.18 -16.57 -6.61
N MET A 28 -1.98 -15.53 -6.38
CA MET A 28 -1.48 -14.14 -6.33
C MET A 28 -2.01 -13.34 -5.13
N LYS A 29 -2.49 -14.02 -4.09
CA LYS A 29 -2.85 -13.40 -2.80
C LYS A 29 -2.11 -14.07 -1.66
N THR A 30 -1.75 -13.27 -0.66
CA THR A 30 -1.14 -13.71 0.61
C THR A 30 -2.17 -14.29 1.58
N ASP A 31 -3.41 -13.77 1.55
CA ASP A 31 -4.55 -14.21 2.37
C ASP A 31 -5.54 -14.99 1.49
N ASN A 32 -5.46 -16.32 1.53
CA ASN A 32 -6.37 -17.24 0.82
C ASN A 32 -6.55 -18.55 1.61
N TYR A 33 -7.32 -19.52 1.08
CA TYR A 33 -7.64 -20.78 1.77
C TYR A 33 -6.43 -21.61 2.24
N ILE A 34 -5.27 -21.46 1.59
CA ILE A 34 -4.03 -22.18 1.91
C ILE A 34 -2.93 -21.23 2.42
N ASP A 35 -3.33 -20.09 3.01
CA ASP A 35 -2.43 -19.06 3.53
C ASP A 35 -1.39 -18.59 2.50
N GLY A 36 -1.79 -18.41 1.25
CA GLY A 36 -0.94 -17.85 0.20
C GLY A 36 0.29 -18.69 -0.17
N LEU A 37 0.27 -20.00 0.10
CA LEU A 37 1.40 -20.90 -0.15
C LEU A 37 1.92 -20.82 -1.60
N PHE A 38 1.04 -20.90 -2.60
CA PHE A 38 1.48 -20.84 -4.00
C PHE A 38 2.08 -19.49 -4.39
N PHE A 39 1.54 -18.39 -3.83
CA PHE A 39 2.12 -17.07 -4.08
C PHE A 39 3.51 -16.97 -3.45
N ALA A 40 3.69 -17.55 -2.27
CA ALA A 40 4.99 -17.64 -1.61
C ALA A 40 5.99 -18.47 -2.43
N GLU A 41 5.63 -19.66 -2.88
CA GLU A 41 6.51 -20.51 -3.70
C GLU A 41 6.95 -19.79 -4.99
N LEU A 42 6.00 -19.16 -5.70
CA LEU A 42 6.32 -18.41 -6.91
C LEU A 42 7.25 -17.22 -6.62
N LEU A 43 7.02 -16.51 -5.51
CA LEU A 43 7.85 -15.37 -5.14
C LEU A 43 9.25 -15.81 -4.71
N GLN A 44 9.40 -16.97 -4.05
CA GLN A 44 10.70 -17.53 -3.67
C GLN A 44 11.56 -17.86 -4.89
N GLU A 45 11.00 -18.42 -5.95
CA GLU A 45 11.73 -18.65 -7.20
C GLU A 45 12.25 -17.33 -7.80
N VAL A 46 11.42 -16.28 -7.80
CA VAL A 46 11.82 -14.94 -8.27
C VAL A 46 12.92 -14.34 -7.39
N ILE A 47 12.83 -14.51 -6.06
CA ILE A 47 13.86 -14.05 -5.13
C ILE A 47 15.18 -14.80 -5.40
N ALA A 48 15.13 -16.12 -5.58
CA ALA A 48 16.31 -16.94 -5.86
C ALA A 48 17.02 -16.50 -7.16
N ASP A 49 16.25 -16.21 -8.21
CA ASP A 49 16.79 -15.67 -9.47
C ASP A 49 17.45 -14.29 -9.28
N LEU A 50 16.85 -13.41 -8.48
CA LEU A 50 17.40 -12.09 -8.18
C LEU A 50 18.68 -12.19 -7.32
N GLU A 51 18.74 -13.13 -6.39
CA GLU A 51 19.93 -13.39 -5.56
C GLU A 51 21.09 -14.00 -6.36
N ALA A 52 20.79 -14.80 -7.38
CA ALA A 52 21.81 -15.30 -8.31
C ALA A 52 22.48 -14.18 -9.12
N SER A 53 21.81 -13.03 -9.26
CA SER A 53 22.27 -11.88 -10.03
C SER A 53 22.86 -10.78 -9.13
N LYS A 54 24.20 -10.71 -9.07
CA LYS A 54 24.94 -9.82 -8.15
C LYS A 54 24.54 -8.34 -8.19
N TYR A 55 24.10 -7.83 -9.34
CA TYR A 55 23.84 -6.40 -9.54
C TYR A 55 22.36 -6.06 -9.73
N GLN A 56 21.48 -7.05 -9.64
CA GLN A 56 20.04 -6.83 -9.77
C GLN A 56 19.41 -6.78 -8.38
N HIS A 57 18.75 -5.66 -8.12
CA HIS A 57 17.98 -5.44 -6.92
C HIS A 57 16.55 -5.09 -7.30
N ALA A 58 15.60 -5.49 -6.46
CA ALA A 58 14.20 -5.18 -6.65
C ALA A 58 13.61 -4.60 -5.36
N GLU A 59 12.73 -3.62 -5.52
CA GLU A 59 11.84 -3.19 -4.45
C GLU A 59 10.42 -3.62 -4.82
N LEU A 60 9.95 -4.68 -4.17
CA LEU A 60 8.64 -5.26 -4.44
C LEU A 60 7.57 -4.60 -3.59
N ARG A 61 6.35 -4.56 -4.12
CA ARG A 61 5.20 -3.94 -3.47
C ARG A 61 4.25 -5.02 -2.95
N LEU A 62 3.97 -5.00 -1.64
CA LEU A 62 2.97 -5.85 -1.01
C LEU A 62 1.77 -5.00 -0.61
N SER A 63 0.56 -5.47 -0.94
CA SER A 63 -0.63 -4.67 -0.73
C SER A 63 -1.25 -4.87 0.65
N ILE A 64 -1.65 -3.77 1.29
CA ILE A 64 -2.57 -3.75 2.44
C ILE A 64 -3.73 -2.83 2.09
N GLN A 65 -4.95 -3.34 2.21
CA GLN A 65 -6.16 -2.63 1.80
C GLN A 65 -6.76 -1.76 2.91
N GLY A 66 -6.43 -2.03 4.18
CA GLY A 66 -7.02 -1.33 5.32
C GLY A 66 -8.46 -1.75 5.60
N LYS A 67 -8.87 -2.94 5.12
CA LYS A 67 -10.24 -3.47 5.29
C LYS A 67 -10.53 -3.93 6.72
N SER A 68 -9.49 -4.30 7.46
CA SER A 68 -9.55 -4.86 8.82
C SER A 68 -8.21 -4.65 9.51
N ILE A 69 -8.24 -4.48 10.83
CA ILE A 69 -7.04 -4.28 11.64
C ILE A 69 -6.07 -5.49 11.60
N ASP A 70 -6.61 -6.69 11.46
CA ASP A 70 -5.85 -7.96 11.44
C ASP A 70 -5.03 -8.17 10.16
N GLU A 71 -5.18 -7.30 9.15
CA GLU A 71 -4.51 -7.45 7.85
C GLU A 71 -2.98 -7.39 7.97
N TRP A 72 -2.49 -6.55 8.89
CA TRP A 72 -1.06 -6.45 9.20
C TRP A 72 -0.48 -7.72 9.80
N GLU A 73 -1.18 -8.29 10.79
CA GLU A 73 -0.73 -9.51 11.47
C GLU A 73 -0.70 -10.70 10.50
N LYS A 74 -1.73 -10.84 9.67
CA LYS A 74 -1.78 -11.87 8.62
C LYS A 74 -0.62 -11.74 7.63
N LEU A 75 -0.37 -10.53 7.14
CA LEU A 75 0.73 -10.29 6.20
C LEU A 75 2.09 -10.56 6.83
N ALA A 76 2.31 -10.10 8.06
CA ALA A 76 3.56 -10.32 8.79
C ALA A 76 3.81 -11.81 9.05
N THR A 77 2.78 -12.53 9.49
CA THR A 77 2.84 -13.98 9.71
C THR A 77 3.18 -14.70 8.41
N TRP A 78 2.49 -14.37 7.30
CA TRP A 78 2.75 -14.95 5.98
C TRP A 78 4.21 -14.69 5.54
N PHE A 79 4.68 -13.46 5.71
CA PHE A 79 6.02 -13.04 5.29
C PHE A 79 7.12 -13.82 6.04
N LEU A 80 7.00 -13.93 7.36
CA LEU A 80 7.99 -14.61 8.21
C LEU A 80 7.93 -16.14 8.05
N LYS A 81 6.72 -16.72 8.04
CA LYS A 81 6.50 -18.16 7.85
C LYS A 81 7.14 -18.66 6.56
N ASN A 82 6.99 -17.90 5.48
CA ASN A 82 7.54 -18.24 4.18
C ASN A 82 8.95 -17.65 3.93
N LYS A 83 9.61 -17.07 4.94
CA LYS A 83 10.99 -16.56 4.87
C LYS A 83 11.25 -15.61 3.69
N MET A 84 10.34 -14.68 3.44
CA MET A 84 10.38 -13.74 2.30
C MET A 84 11.45 -12.64 2.38
N HIS A 85 12.53 -12.86 3.11
CA HIS A 85 13.62 -11.88 3.26
C HIS A 85 14.73 -12.21 2.27
N SER A 86 15.37 -11.17 1.72
CA SER A 86 16.49 -11.31 0.79
C SER A 86 17.43 -10.11 0.91
N THR A 87 18.69 -10.28 0.51
CA THR A 87 19.63 -9.17 0.40
C THR A 87 19.44 -8.35 -0.89
N ASN A 88 18.86 -8.95 -1.92
CA ASN A 88 18.62 -8.32 -3.22
C ASN A 88 17.21 -7.71 -3.32
N VAL A 89 16.29 -8.12 -2.45
CA VAL A 89 14.89 -7.69 -2.49
C VAL A 89 14.51 -6.91 -1.23
N SER A 90 14.00 -5.71 -1.45
CA SER A 90 13.35 -4.89 -0.41
C SER A 90 11.85 -4.82 -0.66
N TYR A 91 11.08 -4.48 0.37
CA TYR A 91 9.62 -4.44 0.29
C TYR A 91 9.08 -3.05 0.62
N MET A 92 8.02 -2.67 -0.08
CA MET A 92 7.25 -1.47 0.15
C MET A 92 5.77 -1.83 0.32
N ILE A 93 5.09 -1.16 1.23
CA ILE A 93 3.67 -1.40 1.49
C ILE A 93 2.84 -0.52 0.57
N GLN A 94 2.04 -1.17 -0.26
CA GLN A 94 1.17 -0.52 -1.23
C GLN A 94 -0.26 -0.47 -0.70
N ILE A 95 -0.86 0.72 -0.73
CA ILE A 95 -2.20 0.98 -0.19
C ILE A 95 -3.09 1.48 -1.33
N PRO A 96 -4.06 0.66 -1.77
CA PRO A 96 -4.97 1.06 -2.83
C PRO A 96 -6.02 2.06 -2.32
N ARG A 97 -6.24 3.15 -3.06
CA ARG A 97 -7.22 4.22 -2.75
C ARG A 97 -8.64 3.79 -3.16
N ILE A 98 -9.15 2.72 -2.56
CA ILE A 98 -10.44 2.09 -2.90
C ILE A 98 -11.43 2.15 -1.74
N TYR A 99 -11.43 3.26 -0.98
CA TYR A 99 -12.31 3.44 0.18
C TYR A 99 -13.78 3.28 -0.20
N ASN A 100 -14.20 3.90 -1.29
CA ASN A 100 -15.57 3.82 -1.82
C ASN A 100 -16.06 2.38 -1.99
N VAL A 101 -15.19 1.46 -2.44
CA VAL A 101 -15.52 0.04 -2.60
C VAL A 101 -15.71 -0.64 -1.24
N HIS A 102 -14.86 -0.34 -0.25
CA HIS A 102 -14.97 -0.92 1.08
C HIS A 102 -16.19 -0.38 1.84
N HIS A 103 -16.46 0.92 1.71
CA HIS A 103 -17.61 1.59 2.30
C HIS A 103 -18.93 1.08 1.70
N ALA A 104 -19.03 0.99 0.37
CA ALA A 104 -20.22 0.46 -0.30
C ALA A 104 -20.53 -1.00 0.06
N ASN A 105 -19.49 -1.79 0.40
CA ASN A 105 -19.64 -3.17 0.88
C ASN A 105 -19.92 -3.27 2.39
N GLY A 106 -20.07 -2.15 3.10
CA GLY A 106 -20.31 -2.10 4.54
C GLY A 106 -19.14 -2.60 5.39
N LYS A 107 -17.92 -2.62 4.84
CA LYS A 107 -16.72 -3.05 5.58
C LYS A 107 -16.11 -1.92 6.43
N LEU A 108 -16.31 -0.68 6.00
CA LEU A 108 -15.84 0.53 6.68
C LEU A 108 -17.02 1.48 6.83
N LYS A 109 -17.09 2.19 7.95
CA LYS A 109 -18.14 3.20 8.22
C LYS A 109 -17.74 4.61 7.80
N ASN A 110 -16.45 4.94 7.91
CA ASN A 110 -15.92 6.24 7.55
C ASN A 110 -14.44 6.11 7.16
N PHE A 111 -13.86 7.18 6.62
CA PHE A 111 -12.45 7.19 6.23
C PHE A 111 -11.49 7.02 7.42
N GLN A 112 -11.89 7.45 8.62
CA GLN A 112 -11.08 7.25 9.83
C GLN A 112 -10.85 5.77 10.12
N GLU A 113 -11.84 4.89 9.94
CA GLU A 113 -11.65 3.45 10.12
C GLU A 113 -10.58 2.87 9.18
N LEU A 114 -10.48 3.38 7.94
CA LEU A 114 -9.40 3.00 7.02
C LEU A 114 -8.04 3.39 7.60
N LEU A 115 -7.88 4.64 8.03
CA LEU A 115 -6.63 5.15 8.60
C LEU A 115 -6.25 4.39 9.88
N THR A 116 -7.23 4.10 10.73
CA THR A 116 -7.02 3.30 11.94
C THR A 116 -6.52 1.90 11.59
N ASN A 117 -7.14 1.20 10.64
CA ASN A 117 -6.69 -0.13 10.22
C ASN A 117 -5.28 -0.11 9.62
N LEU A 118 -4.91 0.97 8.94
CA LEU A 118 -3.59 1.13 8.32
C LEU A 118 -2.48 1.44 9.33
N PHE A 119 -2.73 2.35 10.29
CA PHE A 119 -1.67 2.91 11.11
C PHE A 119 -1.69 2.49 12.57
N GLN A 120 -2.86 2.22 13.15
CA GLN A 120 -2.97 1.83 14.58
C GLN A 120 -2.10 0.61 14.90
N PRO A 121 -2.12 -0.51 14.13
CA PRO A 121 -1.27 -1.66 14.42
C PRO A 121 0.23 -1.34 14.40
N LEU A 122 0.64 -0.41 13.55
CA LEU A 122 2.03 0.02 13.44
C LEU A 122 2.48 0.86 14.63
N PHE A 123 1.60 1.73 15.12
CA PHE A 123 1.84 2.46 16.37
C PHE A 123 1.92 1.49 17.55
N ASP A 124 0.96 0.58 17.67
CA ASP A 124 0.91 -0.39 18.77
C ASP A 124 2.13 -1.30 18.78
N ALA A 125 2.53 -1.84 17.63
CA ALA A 125 3.74 -2.67 17.51
C ALA A 125 5.02 -1.85 17.76
N THR A 126 5.02 -0.55 17.43
CA THR A 126 6.15 0.34 17.74
C THR A 126 6.21 0.67 19.23
N ILE A 127 5.08 0.82 19.92
CA ILE A 127 4.99 1.13 21.36
C ILE A 127 5.29 -0.12 22.20
N ASN A 128 4.68 -1.25 21.86
CA ASN A 128 4.84 -2.52 22.54
C ASN A 128 5.17 -3.65 21.55
N PRO A 129 6.46 -3.85 21.23
CA PRO A 129 6.90 -4.92 20.32
C PRO A 129 6.48 -6.33 20.75
N GLU A 130 6.30 -6.57 22.06
CA GLU A 130 5.92 -7.88 22.59
C GLU A 130 4.45 -8.24 22.30
N SER A 131 3.60 -7.23 22.08
CA SER A 131 2.19 -7.46 21.76
C SER A 131 1.99 -8.11 20.40
N GLN A 132 2.84 -7.77 19.43
CA GLN A 132 2.76 -8.22 18.04
C GLN A 132 4.18 -8.47 17.49
N PRO A 133 4.85 -9.55 17.93
CA PRO A 133 6.27 -9.77 17.65
C PRO A 133 6.54 -9.98 16.15
N ASP A 134 5.63 -10.67 15.45
CA ASP A 134 5.78 -10.94 14.01
C ASP A 134 5.60 -9.66 13.19
N LEU A 135 4.61 -8.83 13.53
CA LEU A 135 4.45 -7.51 12.91
C LEU A 135 5.67 -6.63 13.17
N PHE A 136 6.17 -6.58 14.39
CA PHE A 136 7.34 -5.78 14.72
C PHE A 136 8.57 -6.21 13.90
N ARG A 137 8.82 -7.52 13.75
CA ARG A 137 9.91 -8.02 12.90
C ARG A 137 9.71 -7.66 11.43
N PHE A 138 8.51 -7.83 10.91
CA PHE A 138 8.17 -7.45 9.54
C PHE A 138 8.38 -5.94 9.30
N MET A 139 8.02 -5.10 10.27
CA MET A 139 8.22 -3.65 10.25
C MET A 139 9.68 -3.22 10.14
N LEU A 140 10.64 -4.04 10.55
CA LEU A 140 12.06 -3.76 10.37
C LEU A 140 12.55 -3.98 8.93
N LEU A 141 11.76 -4.70 8.11
CA LEU A 141 12.19 -5.20 6.79
C LEU A 141 11.66 -4.38 5.61
N PHE A 142 10.52 -3.68 5.76
CA PHE A 142 9.99 -2.85 4.68
C PHE A 142 10.50 -1.40 4.75
N THR A 143 10.56 -0.74 3.58
CA THR A 143 11.25 0.53 3.36
C THR A 143 10.32 1.75 3.34
N GLY A 144 9.05 1.55 3.08
CA GLY A 144 8.13 2.66 2.83
C GLY A 144 6.70 2.28 2.51
N PHE A 145 5.94 3.32 2.20
CA PHE A 145 4.55 3.26 1.78
C PHE A 145 4.38 3.84 0.38
N ASP A 146 3.43 3.29 -0.35
CA ASP A 146 3.01 3.71 -1.67
C ASP A 146 1.48 3.73 -1.73
N SER A 147 0.91 4.75 -2.34
CA SER A 147 -0.52 4.88 -2.54
C SER A 147 -0.85 4.71 -4.02
N VAL A 148 -1.81 3.86 -4.35
CA VAL A 148 -2.16 3.53 -5.75
C VAL A 148 -3.66 3.56 -6.00
N ASP A 149 -4.08 3.95 -7.21
CA ASP A 149 -5.37 3.68 -7.84
C ASP A 149 -5.25 4.15 -9.30
N ASP A 150 -6.29 3.93 -10.10
CA ASP A 150 -6.43 4.51 -11.43
C ASP A 150 -6.57 6.05 -11.37
N GLU A 151 -5.47 6.75 -11.65
CA GLU A 151 -5.39 8.22 -11.65
C GLU A 151 -6.24 8.89 -12.74
N SER A 152 -6.73 8.12 -13.73
CA SER A 152 -7.58 8.68 -14.80
C SER A 152 -9.03 8.93 -14.35
N LYS A 153 -9.43 8.40 -13.19
CA LYS A 153 -10.77 8.62 -12.65
C LYS A 153 -10.97 10.09 -12.29
N PRO A 154 -12.08 10.71 -12.70
CA PRO A 154 -12.37 12.08 -12.32
C PRO A 154 -12.57 12.18 -10.80
N GLU A 155 -11.98 13.19 -10.19
CA GLU A 155 -12.10 13.49 -8.77
C GLU A 155 -12.41 14.97 -8.51
N LYS A 156 -12.89 15.29 -7.31
CA LYS A 156 -13.06 16.67 -6.86
C LYS A 156 -11.69 17.23 -6.49
N LEU A 157 -11.17 18.14 -7.33
CA LEU A 157 -9.78 18.59 -7.32
C LEU A 157 -9.34 19.39 -6.08
N LEU A 158 -10.27 19.98 -5.34
CA LEU A 158 -9.93 20.95 -4.31
C LEU A 158 -10.18 20.39 -2.91
N ILE A 159 -9.11 20.42 -2.11
CA ILE A 159 -9.25 20.54 -0.65
C ILE A 159 -9.84 21.93 -0.40
N GLU A 160 -11.16 22.02 -0.44
CA GLU A 160 -11.84 23.23 -0.03
C GLU A 160 -11.57 23.48 1.46
N ASN A 161 -11.58 24.74 1.90
CA ASN A 161 -11.38 25.10 3.31
C ASN A 161 -12.38 24.42 4.28
N ASN A 162 -13.45 23.83 3.75
CA ASN A 162 -14.49 23.11 4.48
C ASN A 162 -14.45 21.59 4.27
N MET A 163 -13.30 21.01 3.89
CA MET A 163 -13.19 19.55 3.85
C MET A 163 -13.44 18.94 5.22
N VAL A 164 -14.26 17.90 5.24
CA VAL A 164 -14.64 17.19 6.46
C VAL A 164 -13.47 16.36 6.99
N CYS A 165 -13.41 16.18 8.30
CA CYS A 165 -12.44 15.30 8.93
C CYS A 165 -12.71 13.81 8.58
N PRO A 166 -11.72 12.91 8.70
CA PRO A 166 -11.84 11.50 8.30
C PRO A 166 -12.97 10.75 9.00
N ASP A 167 -13.29 11.13 10.24
CA ASP A 167 -14.36 10.57 11.06
C ASP A 167 -15.75 10.95 10.55
N GLN A 168 -15.84 12.07 9.83
CA GLN A 168 -17.05 12.62 9.22
C GLN A 168 -17.18 12.27 7.74
N TRP A 169 -16.14 11.69 7.11
CA TRP A 169 -16.24 11.21 5.74
C TRP A 169 -16.91 9.83 5.69
N ASP A 170 -18.23 9.80 5.68
CA ASP A 170 -19.08 8.61 5.64
C ASP A 170 -19.83 8.44 4.29
N THR A 171 -19.44 9.22 3.28
CA THR A 171 -20.07 9.17 1.97
C THR A 171 -19.54 8.00 1.13
N ASN A 172 -20.32 7.55 0.15
CA ASN A 172 -19.87 6.56 -0.84
C ASN A 172 -18.88 7.15 -1.88
N GLU A 173 -18.61 8.45 -1.84
CA GLU A 173 -17.62 9.08 -2.71
C GLU A 173 -16.20 8.75 -2.21
N ASN A 174 -15.30 8.47 -3.16
CA ASN A 174 -13.91 8.25 -2.82
C ASN A 174 -13.26 9.61 -2.48
N PRO A 175 -12.51 9.73 -1.37
CA PRO A 175 -11.78 10.95 -1.08
C PRO A 175 -10.81 11.32 -2.20
N PRO A 176 -10.61 12.62 -2.48
CA PRO A 176 -9.64 13.06 -3.49
C PRO A 176 -8.21 12.62 -3.20
N TYR A 177 -7.38 12.54 -4.23
CA TYR A 177 -5.98 12.14 -4.14
C TYR A 177 -5.21 12.93 -3.06
N ALA A 178 -5.34 14.25 -3.05
CA ALA A 178 -4.64 15.11 -2.09
C ALA A 178 -5.07 14.84 -0.64
N TYR A 179 -6.33 14.45 -0.41
CA TYR A 179 -6.84 14.08 0.91
C TYR A 179 -6.18 12.80 1.41
N TYR A 180 -6.10 11.77 0.57
CA TYR A 180 -5.36 10.55 0.87
C TYR A 180 -3.91 10.86 1.23
N LEU A 181 -3.20 11.61 0.38
CA LEU A 181 -1.79 11.92 0.59
C LEU A 181 -1.55 12.67 1.90
N PHE A 182 -2.38 13.66 2.23
CA PHE A 182 -2.25 14.43 3.45
C PHE A 182 -2.35 13.54 4.70
N TYR A 183 -3.40 12.73 4.83
CA TYR A 183 -3.58 11.89 6.02
C TYR A 183 -2.57 10.73 6.07
N MET A 184 -2.19 10.18 4.92
CA MET A 184 -1.11 9.19 4.83
C MET A 184 0.21 9.80 5.32
N TYR A 185 0.58 10.98 4.80
CA TYR A 185 1.78 11.70 5.20
C TYR A 185 1.79 12.04 6.69
N ALA A 186 0.69 12.61 7.22
CA ALA A 186 0.62 13.01 8.63
C ALA A 186 0.83 11.81 9.58
N ASN A 187 0.23 10.66 9.26
CA ASN A 187 0.40 9.43 10.04
C ASN A 187 1.82 8.86 9.89
N ILE A 188 2.35 8.79 8.66
CA ILE A 188 3.72 8.30 8.41
C ILE A 188 4.75 9.19 9.11
N LEU A 189 4.60 10.51 9.06
CA LEU A 189 5.46 11.47 9.74
C LEU A 189 5.47 11.23 11.25
N THR A 190 4.29 11.11 11.85
CA THR A 190 4.13 10.90 13.30
C THR A 190 4.71 9.54 13.72
N LEU A 191 4.43 8.49 12.94
CA LEU A 191 5.01 7.15 13.16
C LEU A 191 6.53 7.19 13.04
N ASN A 192 7.08 7.87 12.04
CA ASN A 192 8.51 8.02 11.85
C ASN A 192 9.18 8.79 13.00
N GLN A 193 8.54 9.83 13.53
CA GLN A 193 9.05 10.54 14.70
C GLN A 193 9.14 9.62 15.92
N LEU A 194 8.09 8.83 16.19
CA LEU A 194 8.07 7.85 17.27
C LEU A 194 9.13 6.74 17.08
N ARG A 195 9.26 6.22 15.85
CA ARG A 195 10.25 5.19 15.53
C ARG A 195 11.67 5.72 15.68
N ARG A 196 11.92 6.96 15.23
CA ARG A 196 13.21 7.64 15.38
C ARG A 196 13.56 7.87 16.85
N SER A 197 12.61 8.29 17.69
CA SER A 197 12.88 8.47 19.14
C SER A 197 13.21 7.15 19.85
N ARG A 198 12.87 6.01 19.26
CA ARG A 198 13.21 4.67 19.74
C ARG A 198 14.41 4.03 19.04
N GLY A 199 15.08 4.74 18.12
CA GLY A 199 16.21 4.21 17.35
C GLY A 199 15.83 3.14 16.32
N LEU A 200 14.57 3.10 15.88
CA LEU A 200 14.07 2.17 14.87
C LEU A 200 14.17 2.76 13.45
N ASN A 201 14.06 1.91 12.42
CA ASN A 201 13.97 2.34 11.02
C ASN A 201 12.73 3.20 10.76
N THR A 202 12.81 4.09 9.78
CA THR A 202 11.71 4.96 9.33
C THR A 202 11.30 4.62 7.91
N TYR A 203 10.13 5.08 7.51
CA TYR A 203 9.49 4.75 6.24
C TYR A 203 9.44 5.96 5.31
N GLN A 204 9.76 5.76 4.04
CA GLN A 204 9.57 6.77 3.01
C GLN A 204 8.15 6.70 2.45
N PHE A 205 7.57 7.82 2.05
CA PHE A 205 6.30 7.87 1.34
C PHE A 205 6.52 8.17 -0.14
N ARG A 206 6.22 7.17 -0.99
CA ARG A 206 6.52 7.19 -2.43
C ARG A 206 5.30 6.79 -3.26
N PRO A 207 4.26 7.65 -3.33
CA PRO A 207 3.01 7.32 -4.00
C PRO A 207 3.18 7.20 -5.52
N HIS A 208 2.30 6.43 -6.16
CA HIS A 208 2.03 6.59 -7.57
C HIS A 208 1.40 7.96 -7.79
N CYS A 209 2.00 8.72 -8.72
CA CYS A 209 1.59 10.08 -9.03
C CYS A 209 1.97 10.47 -10.45
N GLY A 210 1.01 11.04 -11.17
CA GLY A 210 1.23 11.66 -12.46
C GLY A 210 1.52 10.65 -13.57
N GLU A 211 1.01 9.43 -13.48
CA GLU A 211 0.85 8.55 -14.64
C GLU A 211 -0.25 9.10 -15.56
N ALA A 212 -1.37 9.50 -14.95
CA ALA A 212 -2.53 10.11 -15.57
C ALA A 212 -3.14 11.13 -14.58
N GLY A 213 -4.38 11.55 -14.82
CA GLY A 213 -5.09 12.43 -13.89
C GLY A 213 -4.69 13.90 -13.99
N ASP A 214 -4.99 14.65 -12.93
CA ASP A 214 -4.85 16.10 -12.87
C ASP A 214 -3.46 16.53 -12.35
N VAL A 215 -2.97 17.68 -12.82
CA VAL A 215 -1.66 18.23 -12.41
C VAL A 215 -1.59 18.52 -10.90
N SER A 216 -2.74 18.75 -10.26
CA SER A 216 -2.83 18.91 -8.80
C SER A 216 -2.31 17.68 -8.04
N HIS A 217 -2.34 16.47 -8.60
CA HIS A 217 -1.75 15.27 -7.98
C HIS A 217 -0.25 15.47 -7.75
N LEU A 218 0.46 15.98 -8.76
CA LEU A 218 1.89 16.28 -8.68
C LEU A 218 2.18 17.38 -7.68
N THR A 219 1.28 18.37 -7.55
CA THR A 219 1.40 19.42 -6.55
C THR A 219 1.28 18.85 -5.13
N ALA A 220 0.29 17.99 -4.88
CA ALA A 220 0.12 17.33 -3.59
C ALA A 220 1.30 16.40 -3.26
N ALA A 221 1.75 15.60 -4.24
CA ALA A 221 2.90 14.72 -4.06
C ALA A 221 4.19 15.51 -3.82
N TYR A 222 4.39 16.64 -4.49
CA TYR A 222 5.53 17.53 -4.24
C TYR A 222 5.56 18.05 -2.79
N MET A 223 4.39 18.31 -2.18
CA MET A 223 4.31 18.78 -0.80
C MET A 223 4.51 17.67 0.23
N PHE A 224 4.03 16.45 -0.06
CA PHE A 224 3.87 15.40 0.97
C PHE A 224 4.74 14.16 0.76
N ALA A 225 5.33 13.93 -0.42
CA ALA A 225 6.08 12.72 -0.73
C ALA A 225 7.58 12.98 -0.93
N GLU A 226 8.42 12.00 -0.62
CA GLU A 226 9.86 12.06 -0.87
C GLU A 226 10.24 11.66 -2.31
N ASN A 227 9.39 10.87 -2.97
CA ASN A 227 9.55 10.47 -4.37
C ASN A 227 8.17 10.13 -4.96
N ILE A 228 8.07 10.06 -6.29
CA ILE A 228 6.87 9.64 -7.00
C ILE A 228 7.17 8.47 -7.93
N SER A 229 6.19 7.59 -8.11
CA SER A 229 6.19 6.62 -9.20
C SER A 229 5.43 7.23 -10.39
N HIS A 230 6.01 7.15 -11.60
CA HIS A 230 5.54 7.72 -12.88
C HIS A 230 6.04 9.12 -13.24
N GLY A 231 5.34 10.19 -12.85
CA GLY A 231 5.69 11.56 -13.24
C GLY A 231 5.62 11.86 -14.75
N LEU A 232 4.79 11.15 -15.51
CA LEU A 232 4.59 11.37 -16.95
C LEU A 232 3.93 12.73 -17.24
N VAL A 233 3.03 13.18 -16.37
CA VAL A 233 2.29 14.45 -16.50
C VAL A 233 3.21 15.68 -16.26
N LEU A 234 4.41 15.52 -15.67
CA LEU A 234 5.39 16.61 -15.53
C LEU A 234 5.90 17.15 -16.87
N ARG A 235 5.67 16.44 -17.97
CA ARG A 235 6.08 16.85 -19.32
C ARG A 235 5.09 17.78 -20.01
N GLN A 236 3.88 17.93 -19.48
CA GLN A 236 2.84 18.81 -20.01
C GLN A 236 3.14 20.26 -19.61
#